data_AF-A0A2N1W7K3-F1
#
_entry.id   AF-A0A2N1W7K3-F1
#
_cell.length_a   1.000
_cell.length_b   1.000
_cell.length_c   1.000
_cell.angle_alpha   90.00
_cell.angle_beta   90.00
_cell.angle_gamma   90.00
#
_symmetry.space_group_name_H-M   'P 1'
#
loop_
_entity.id
_entity.type
_entity.pdbx_description
1 polymer ?
#
loop_
_entity_poly.entity_id
_entity_poly.type
_entity_poly.pdbx_seq_one_letter_code
_entity_poly.pdbx_strand_id
1 'polypeptide(L)'
;MTKEEFYEAVNLLEAVYIQFNNRTLRYNYIDEKQGMNLLKVVSVLRISPEYKGTPAEAFLNKAVSFSGLKDCSRIDAVFEMIKEIKKYIEETAAGKRLKKKNFIF
;
A
#
# COMPACT_ATOMS: atom_id res chain seq x y z
N MET A 1 -7.22 -13.12 -2.88
CA MET A 1 -5.94 -12.47 -3.16
C MET A 1 -4.88 -13.27 -2.44
N THR A 2 -3.91 -13.79 -3.19
CA THR A 2 -2.73 -14.46 -2.64
C THR A 2 -1.77 -13.43 -2.05
N LYS A 3 -0.77 -13.89 -1.30
CA LYS A 3 0.29 -13.04 -0.79
C LYS A 3 1.05 -12.31 -1.91
N GLU A 4 1.33 -13.00 -3.01
CA GLU A 4 2.06 -12.48 -4.16
C GLU A 4 1.26 -11.39 -4.86
N GLU A 5 -0.03 -11.64 -5.13
CA GLU A 5 -0.95 -10.66 -5.71
C GLU A 5 -1.07 -9.41 -4.83
N PHE A 6 -1.11 -9.58 -3.50
CA PHE A 6 -1.18 -8.46 -2.58
C PHE A 6 0.10 -7.62 -2.58
N TYR A 7 1.26 -8.27 -2.59
CA TYR A 7 2.55 -7.58 -2.68
C TYR A 7 2.68 -6.82 -4.00
N GLU A 8 2.30 -7.43 -5.13
CA GLU A 8 2.30 -6.78 -6.43
C GLU A 8 1.35 -5.58 -6.47
N ALA A 9 0.14 -5.70 -5.91
CA ALA A 9 -0.82 -4.60 -5.84
C ALA A 9 -0.28 -3.41 -5.04
N VAL A 10 0.30 -3.68 -3.86
CA VAL A 10 0.92 -2.65 -3.00
C VAL A 10 2.11 -1.98 -3.71
N ASN A 11 2.97 -2.77 -4.36
CA ASN A 11 4.12 -2.26 -5.09
C ASN A 11 3.72 -1.41 -6.31
N LEU A 12 2.69 -1.83 -7.05
CA LEU A 12 2.14 -1.08 -8.16
C LEU A 12 1.54 0.26 -7.68
N LEU A 13 0.76 0.23 -6.60
CA LEU A 13 0.17 1.43 -6.01
C LEU A 13 1.24 2.45 -5.60
N GLU A 14 2.30 2.01 -4.92
CA GLU A 14 3.41 2.88 -4.55
C GLU A 14 4.10 3.47 -5.79
N ALA A 15 4.42 2.64 -6.80
CA ALA A 15 5.07 3.10 -8.02
C ALA A 15 4.23 4.13 -8.78
N VAL A 16 2.91 3.89 -8.90
CA VAL A 16 1.97 4.82 -9.54
C VAL A 16 1.89 6.13 -8.76
N TYR A 17 1.83 6.08 -7.43
CA TYR A 17 1.80 7.28 -6.59
C TYR A 17 3.10 8.09 -6.67
N ILE A 18 4.27 7.44 -6.73
CA ILE A 18 5.54 8.14 -6.95
C ILE A 18 5.53 8.87 -8.29
N GLN A 19 5.05 8.24 -9.36
CA GLN A 19 4.93 8.88 -10.67
C GLN A 19 3.92 10.03 -10.68
N PHE A 20 2.84 9.90 -9.91
CA PHE A 20 1.85 10.96 -9.71
C PHE A 20 2.47 12.16 -8.96
N ASN A 21 3.18 11.92 -7.86
CA ASN A 21 3.75 12.98 -7.01
C ASN A 21 4.99 13.67 -7.62
N ASN A 22 5.78 12.95 -8.42
CA ASN A 22 6.93 13.54 -9.14
C ASN A 22 6.54 14.51 -10.26
N ARG A 23 5.29 14.45 -10.73
CA ARG A 23 4.71 15.51 -11.56
C ARG A 23 4.24 16.58 -10.59
N THR A 24 5.00 17.66 -10.47
CA THR A 24 4.73 18.78 -9.53
C THR A 24 3.23 19.08 -9.49
N LEU A 25 2.55 18.71 -8.39
CA LEU A 25 1.13 18.91 -8.18
C LEU A 25 0.83 20.41 -8.16
N ARG A 26 0.65 21.01 -9.33
CA ARG A 26 -0.10 22.25 -9.45
C ARG A 26 -1.55 21.83 -9.33
N TYR A 27 -2.20 22.16 -8.21
CA TYR A 27 -3.60 21.87 -7.92
C TYR A 27 -4.53 22.30 -9.07
N ASN A 28 -4.63 21.44 -10.09
CA ASN A 28 -5.46 21.59 -11.27
C ASN A 28 -6.49 20.45 -11.24
N TYR A 29 -7.69 20.69 -11.76
CA TYR A 29 -8.82 19.75 -11.74
C TYR A 29 -8.49 18.31 -12.23
N ILE A 30 -7.51 18.17 -13.13
CA ILE A 30 -7.07 16.87 -13.66
C ILE A 30 -6.34 16.05 -12.58
N ASP A 31 -5.55 16.70 -11.74
CA ASP A 31 -4.74 16.03 -10.70
C ASP A 31 -5.61 15.58 -9.53
N GLU A 32 -6.65 16.36 -9.19
CA GLU A 32 -7.67 15.94 -8.22
C GLU A 32 -8.42 14.69 -8.70
N LYS A 33 -8.83 14.64 -9.97
CA LYS A 33 -9.51 13.46 -10.53
C LYS A 33 -8.62 12.23 -10.52
N GLN A 34 -7.32 12.37 -10.81
CA GLN A 34 -6.36 11.27 -10.75
C GLN A 34 -6.14 10.79 -9.32
N GLY A 35 -5.93 11.71 -8.37
CA GLY A 35 -5.79 11.37 -6.95
C GLY A 35 -7.03 10.66 -6.39
N MET A 36 -8.22 11.13 -6.77
CA MET A 36 -9.48 10.47 -6.43
C MET A 36 -9.62 9.06 -7.00
N ASN A 37 -9.11 8.81 -8.22
CA ASN A 37 -9.10 7.47 -8.78
C ASN A 37 -8.12 6.55 -8.04
N LEU A 38 -6.96 7.05 -7.63
CA LEU A 38 -6.02 6.30 -6.80
C LEU A 38 -6.64 5.90 -5.46
N LEU A 39 -7.33 6.84 -4.80
CA LEU A 39 -8.07 6.55 -3.56
C LEU A 39 -9.13 5.46 -3.76
N LYS A 40 -9.89 5.49 -4.87
CA LYS A 40 -10.88 4.43 -5.20
C LYS A 40 -10.23 3.05 -5.36
N VAL A 41 -9.04 2.99 -5.97
CA VAL A 41 -8.31 1.71 -6.09
C VAL A 41 -7.91 1.21 -4.70
N VAL A 42 -7.39 2.09 -3.84
CA VAL A 42 -7.05 1.72 -2.45
C VAL A 42 -8.28 1.25 -1.68
N SER A 43 -9.45 1.89 -1.85
CA SER A 43 -10.67 1.54 -1.11
C SER A 43 -11.20 0.13 -1.38
N VAL A 44 -10.81 -0.48 -2.49
CA VAL A 44 -11.23 -1.84 -2.86
C VAL A 44 -10.13 -2.90 -2.62
N LEU A 45 -8.95 -2.47 -2.17
CA LEU A 45 -7.84 -3.37 -1.87
C LEU A 45 -8.20 -4.28 -0.68
N ARG A 46 -7.84 -5.55 -0.78
CA ARG A 46 -8.14 -6.57 0.23
C ARG A 46 -6.86 -7.19 0.75
N ILE A 47 -6.79 -7.42 2.05
CA ILE A 47 -5.67 -8.09 2.69
C ILE A 47 -5.57 -9.54 2.22
N SER A 48 -4.34 -10.05 2.01
CA SER A 48 -4.16 -11.49 1.82
C SER A 48 -4.33 -12.24 3.16
N PRO A 49 -4.86 -13.48 3.16
CA PRO A 49 -5.08 -14.25 4.39
C PRO A 49 -3.85 -14.37 5.30
N GLU A 50 -2.65 -14.41 4.71
CA GLU A 50 -1.36 -14.54 5.39
C GLU A 50 -0.97 -13.32 6.24
N TYR A 51 -1.59 -12.17 6.00
CA TYR A 51 -1.35 -10.92 6.73
C TYR A 51 -2.51 -10.53 7.65
N LYS A 52 -3.51 -11.39 7.83
CA LYS A 52 -4.57 -11.17 8.82
C LYS A 52 -4.00 -11.19 10.24
N GLY A 53 -4.50 -10.30 11.09
CA GLY A 53 -4.04 -10.08 12.46
C GLY A 53 -2.68 -9.37 12.56
N THR A 54 -2.14 -8.84 11.45
CA THR A 54 -0.83 -8.20 11.44
C THR A 54 -0.91 -6.66 11.36
N PRO A 55 0.19 -5.94 11.65
CA PRO A 55 0.26 -4.50 11.42
C PRO A 55 -0.10 -4.08 9.98
N ALA A 56 0.23 -4.90 8.98
CA ALA A 56 -0.14 -4.62 7.58
C ALA A 56 -1.66 -4.58 7.37
N GLU A 57 -2.44 -5.42 8.07
CA GLU A 57 -3.90 -5.35 8.02
C GLU A 57 -4.42 -4.07 8.68
N ALA A 58 -3.84 -3.66 9.82
CA ALA A 58 -4.22 -2.42 10.49
C ALA A 58 -3.96 -1.18 9.62
N PHE A 59 -2.79 -1.11 8.98
CA PHE A 59 -2.48 -0.05 8.03
C PHE A 59 -3.41 -0.07 6.82
N LEU A 60 -3.72 -1.25 6.27
CA LEU A 60 -4.63 -1.36 5.13
C LEU A 60 -6.03 -0.89 5.48
N ASN A 61 -6.58 -1.32 6.62
CA ASN A 61 -7.91 -0.94 7.06
C ASN A 61 -8.02 0.59 7.25
N LYS A 62 -6.97 1.21 7.79
CA LYS A 62 -6.90 2.66 7.95
C LYS A 62 -6.79 3.38 6.60
N ALA A 63 -5.98 2.86 5.67
CA ALA A 63 -5.86 3.38 4.31
C ALA A 63 -7.18 3.30 3.54
N VAL A 64 -7.90 2.17 3.64
CA VAL A 64 -9.24 1.96 3.06
C VAL A 64 -10.28 2.91 3.66
N SER A 65 -10.25 3.10 4.98
CA SER A 65 -11.15 4.03 5.67
C SER A 65 -10.93 5.46 5.17
N PHE A 66 -9.67 5.90 5.07
CA PHE A 66 -9.33 7.25 4.64
C PHE A 66 -9.64 7.48 3.16
N SER A 67 -9.42 6.48 2.32
CA SER A 67 -9.75 6.56 0.90
C SER A 67 -11.26 6.56 0.63
N GLY A 68 -12.05 5.91 1.51
CA GLY A 68 -13.51 5.95 1.49
C GLY A 68 -14.10 7.34 1.72
N LEU A 69 -13.36 8.24 2.37
CA LEU A 69 -13.77 9.64 2.58
C LEU A 69 -13.72 10.46 1.28
N LYS A 70 -13.10 9.94 0.22
CA LYS A 70 -13.04 10.61 -1.09
C LYS A 70 -12.46 12.04 -0.99
N ASP A 71 -11.49 12.21 -0.10
CA ASP A 71 -10.80 13.48 0.19
C ASP A 71 -9.37 13.41 -0.35
N CYS A 72 -9.12 14.07 -1.49
CA CYS A 72 -7.82 14.04 -2.16
C CYS A 72 -6.71 14.71 -1.33
N SER A 73 -7.03 15.57 -0.36
CA SER A 73 -6.02 16.18 0.53
C SER A 73 -5.31 15.15 1.43
N ARG A 74 -5.90 13.96 1.58
CA ARG A 74 -5.37 12.86 2.40
C ARG A 74 -4.59 11.82 1.61
N ILE A 75 -4.40 12.02 0.31
CA ILE A 75 -3.76 11.04 -0.56
C ILE A 75 -2.38 10.65 -0.05
N ASP A 76 -1.58 11.62 0.38
CA ASP A 76 -0.23 11.37 0.90
C ASP A 76 -0.28 10.46 2.13
N ALA A 77 -1.16 10.75 3.09
CA ALA A 77 -1.32 9.93 4.27
C ALA A 77 -1.77 8.49 3.94
N VAL A 78 -2.62 8.33 2.92
CA VAL A 78 -3.03 7.00 2.43
C VAL A 78 -1.83 6.25 1.85
N PHE A 79 -1.02 6.88 1.02
CA PHE A 79 0.12 6.22 0.39
C PHE A 79 1.31 6.01 1.32
N GLU A 80 1.48 6.81 2.38
CA GLU A 80 2.40 6.48 3.48
C GLU A 80 2.00 5.17 4.17
N MET A 81 0.70 4.92 4.40
CA MET A 81 0.24 3.64 4.94
C MET A 81 0.50 2.47 3.97
N ILE A 82 0.37 2.70 2.65
CA ILE A 82 0.73 1.69 1.63
C ILE A 82 2.23 1.36 1.67
N LYS A 83 3.11 2.36 1.87
CA LYS A 83 4.55 2.14 2.04
C LYS A 83 4.86 1.30 3.28
N GLU A 84 4.22 1.59 4.41
CA GLU A 84 4.41 0.81 5.65
C GLU A 84 3.96 -0.65 5.48
N ILE A 85 2.88 -0.91 4.73
CA ILE A 85 2.47 -2.27 4.37
C ILE A 85 3.56 -2.97 3.56
N LYS A 86 4.10 -2.32 2.53
CA LYS A 86 5.17 -2.88 1.69
C LYS A 86 6.39 -3.24 2.52
N LYS A 87 6.86 -2.29 3.34
CA LYS A 87 8.00 -2.47 4.24
C LYS A 87 7.79 -3.68 5.17
N TYR A 88 6.61 -3.80 5.77
CA TYR A 88 6.28 -4.95 6.62
C TYR A 88 6.37 -6.29 5.87
N ILE A 89 5.87 -6.34 4.64
CA ILE A 89 5.92 -7.54 3.78
C ILE A 89 7.38 -7.93 3.50
N GLU A 90 8.22 -6.96 3.14
CA GLU A 90 9.64 -7.14 2.81
C GLU A 90 10.45 -7.61 4.02
N GLU A 91 10.26 -6.97 5.17
CA GLU A 91 10.91 -7.35 6.44
C GLU A 91 10.52 -8.78 6.86
N THR A 92 9.24 -9.14 6.72
CA THR A 92 8.74 -10.49 7.03
C THR A 92 9.34 -11.54 6.07
N ALA A 93 9.52 -11.19 4.80
CA ALA A 93 10.17 -12.08 3.82
C ALA A 93 11.67 -12.24 4.10
N ALA A 94 12.37 -11.17 4.49
CA ALA A 94 13.79 -11.18 4.85
C ALA A 94 14.04 -11.98 6.14
N GLY A 95 13.20 -11.78 7.18
CA GLY A 95 13.27 -12.53 8.44
C GLY A 95 13.06 -14.04 8.27
N LYS A 96 12.18 -14.45 7.34
CA LYS A 96 12.01 -15.88 6.97
C LYS A 96 13.23 -16.46 6.25
N ARG A 97 13.94 -15.67 5.43
CA ARG A 97 15.17 -16.10 4.75
C ARG A 97 16.35 -16.29 5.73
N LEU A 98 16.46 -15.45 6.76
CA LEU A 98 17.49 -15.58 7.80
C LEU A 98 17.28 -16.84 8.65
N LYS A 99 16.03 -17.16 9.04
CA LYS A 99 15.74 -18.39 9.79
C LYS A 99 16.03 -19.67 8.99
N LYS A 100 15.83 -19.67 7.67
CA LYS A 100 16.14 -20.84 6.82
C LYS A 100 17.64 -21.13 6.67
N LYS A 101 18.52 -20.15 6.82
CA LYS A 101 19.97 -20.33 6.72
C LYS A 101 20.63 -20.90 7.98
N ASN A 102 19.96 -20.82 9.13
CA ASN A 102 20.47 -21.33 10.41
C ASN A 102 20.08 -22.79 10.71
N PHE A 103 19.42 -23.47 9.77
CA PHE A 103 19.19 -24.92 9.83
C PHE A 103 20.09 -25.63 8.81
N ILE A 104 21.38 -25.67 9.11
CA ILE A 104 22.30 -26.66 8.54
C ILE A 104 22.86 -27.39 9.76
N PHE A 105 22.27 -28.55 10.05
CA PHE A 105 22.81 -29.54 10.98
C PHE A 105 23.92 -30.32 10.28
#